data_AF-A0A395TZE8-F1
#
_entry.id   AF-A0A395TZE8-F1
#
_cell.length_a   1.000
_cell.length_b   1.000
_cell.length_c   1.000
_cell.angle_alpha   90.00
_cell.angle_beta   90.00
_cell.angle_gamma   90.00
#
_symmetry.space_group_name_H-M   'P 1'
#
loop_
_entity.id
_entity.type
_entity.pdbx_description
1 polymer ?
#
loop_
_entity_poly.entity_id
_entity_poly.type
_entity_poly.pdbx_seq_one_letter_code
_entity_poly.pdbx_strand_id
1 'polypeptide(L)'
;MITGISVFSLFVRAADYLDPNEHAYLEQKSTVTIAVLKEVWMPYWGGTGQEPIGIEHDFASGIAKELGINIEYKGFDTIEGRC
;
A
#
# COMPACT_ATOMS: atom_id res chain seq x y z
N MET A 1 13.05 42.82 8.00
CA MET A 1 12.84 41.66 8.89
C MET A 1 11.54 41.02 8.44
N ILE A 2 11.61 40.02 7.56
CA ILE A 2 10.42 39.34 7.02
C ILE A 2 10.25 38.07 7.85
N THR A 3 9.17 38.01 8.60
CA THR A 3 8.72 36.84 9.36
C THR A 3 8.44 35.70 8.39
N GLY A 4 9.28 34.66 8.43
CA GLY A 4 9.08 33.45 7.65
C GLY A 4 7.81 32.73 8.09
N ILE A 5 6.88 32.56 7.16
CA ILE A 5 5.75 31.63 7.33
C ILE A 5 6.35 30.22 7.29
N SER A 6 6.57 29.62 8.47
CA SER A 6 6.88 28.20 8.57
C SER A 6 5.63 27.43 8.21
N VAL A 7 5.52 27.04 6.94
CA VAL A 7 4.51 26.07 6.49
C VAL A 7 4.92 24.74 7.09
N PHE A 8 4.46 24.44 8.31
CA PHE A 8 4.43 23.08 8.81
C PHE A 8 3.49 22.31 7.89
N SER A 9 4.06 21.68 6.87
CA SER A 9 3.31 20.76 6.04
C SER A 9 2.78 19.66 6.94
N LEU A 10 1.46 19.64 7.13
CA LEU A 10 0.70 18.56 7.75
C LEU A 10 0.72 17.36 6.78
N PHE A 11 1.89 16.75 6.59
CA PHE A 11 1.99 15.47 5.89
C PHE A 11 1.63 14.40 6.90
N VAL A 12 0.33 14.11 7.02
CA VAL A 12 -0.12 12.89 7.70
C VAL A 12 0.37 11.71 6.86
N ARG A 13 1.18 10.84 7.48
CA ARG A 13 1.71 9.61 6.87
C ARG A 13 0.90 8.42 7.34
N ALA A 14 0.85 7.35 6.54
CA ALA A 14 0.22 6.09 6.94
C ALA A 14 0.76 5.57 8.28
N ALA A 15 2.06 5.77 8.53
CA ALA A 15 2.73 5.42 9.77
C ALA A 15 2.13 6.14 11.00
N ASP A 16 1.60 7.36 10.84
CA ASP A 16 1.07 8.15 11.96
C ASP A 16 -0.26 7.60 12.50
N TYR A 17 -0.90 6.67 11.77
CA TYR A 17 -2.14 6.01 12.19
C TYR A 17 -1.92 4.71 12.97
N LEU A 18 -0.69 4.22 13.07
CA LEU A 18 -0.38 2.95 13.72
C LEU A 18 -0.12 3.13 15.21
N ASP A 19 -0.62 2.21 16.02
CA ASP A 19 -0.23 2.11 17.42
C ASP A 19 1.15 1.42 17.59
N PRO A 20 1.80 1.53 18.76
CA PRO A 20 3.13 0.96 18.97
C PRO A 20 3.23 -0.55 18.70
N ASN A 21 2.18 -1.34 18.96
CA ASN A 21 2.16 -2.78 18.68
C ASN A 21 2.05 -3.05 17.18
N GLU A 22 1.29 -2.24 16.46
CA GLU A 22 1.15 -2.34 15.00
C GLU A 22 2.47 -1.98 14.31
N HIS A 23 3.17 -0.95 14.79
CA HIS A 23 4.54 -0.65 14.36
C HIS A 23 5.48 -1.84 14.58
N ALA A 24 5.52 -2.38 15.79
CA ALA A 24 6.37 -3.52 16.13
C ALA A 24 6.03 -4.78 15.30
N TYR A 25 4.75 -4.96 14.95
CA TYR A 25 4.31 -6.04 14.08
C TYR A 25 4.87 -5.89 12.65
N LEU A 26 4.79 -4.70 12.07
CA LEU A 26 5.29 -4.43 10.71
C LEU A 26 6.81 -4.49 10.62
N GLU A 27 7.54 -4.13 11.68
CA GLU A 27 9.00 -4.32 11.76
C GLU A 27 9.40 -5.79 11.65
N GLN A 28 8.57 -6.71 12.17
CA GLN A 28 8.82 -8.15 12.12
C GLN A 28 8.25 -8.82 10.87
N LYS A 29 7.16 -8.28 10.31
CA LYS A 29 6.49 -8.79 9.10
C LYS A 29 6.45 -7.73 8.03
N SER A 30 7.58 -7.60 7.36
CA SER A 30 7.78 -6.59 6.33
C SER A 30 7.16 -6.95 4.98
N THR A 31 6.41 -8.05 4.82
CA THR A 31 5.78 -8.40 3.53
C THR A 31 4.29 -8.67 3.73
N VAL A 32 3.46 -7.95 2.98
CA VAL A 32 2.00 -8.10 2.95
C VAL A 32 1.60 -8.71 1.63
N THR A 33 0.88 -9.84 1.68
CA THR A 33 0.30 -10.47 0.50
C THR A 33 -1.08 -9.87 0.22
N ILE A 34 -1.30 -9.35 -0.98
CA ILE A 34 -2.58 -8.79 -1.44
C ILE A 34 -3.19 -9.77 -2.45
N ALA A 35 -4.40 -10.25 -2.16
CA ALA A 35 -5.16 -11.06 -3.09
C ALA A 35 -5.78 -10.18 -4.18
N VAL A 36 -5.60 -10.57 -5.45
CA VAL A 36 -6.10 -9.84 -6.61
C VAL A 36 -6.75 -10.80 -7.59
N LEU A 37 -7.73 -10.34 -8.36
CA LEU A 37 -8.24 -11.13 -9.47
C LEU A 37 -7.24 -11.12 -10.62
N LYS A 38 -7.08 -12.25 -11.31
CA LYS A 38 -6.20 -12.34 -12.48
C LYS A 38 -6.74 -11.54 -13.67
N GLU A 39 -8.05 -11.32 -13.71
CA GLU A 39 -8.68 -10.52 -14.76
C GLU A 39 -8.26 -9.05 -14.63
N VAL A 40 -7.84 -8.46 -15.76
CA VAL A 40 -7.49 -7.05 -15.83
C VAL A 40 -8.78 -6.23 -15.79
N TRP A 41 -8.87 -5.32 -14.82
CA TRP A 41 -10.00 -4.42 -14.65
C TRP A 41 -9.52 -2.97 -14.54
N MET A 42 -9.13 -2.40 -15.68
CA MET A 42 -8.69 -1.00 -15.73
C MET A 42 -9.87 -0.04 -15.51
N PRO A 43 -9.66 1.09 -14.81
CA PRO A 43 -8.37 1.62 -14.34
C PRO A 43 -7.96 1.12 -12.93
N TYR A 44 -8.70 0.20 -12.33
CA TYR A 44 -8.51 -0.20 -10.94
C TYR A 44 -7.33 -1.15 -10.75
N TRP A 45 -7.24 -2.18 -11.60
CA TRP A 45 -6.25 -3.24 -11.50
C TRP A 45 -5.81 -3.74 -12.88
N GLY A 46 -4.51 -3.97 -13.06
CA GLY A 46 -3.96 -4.53 -14.28
C GLY A 46 -2.44 -4.66 -14.25
N GLY A 47 -1.85 -4.80 -15.43
CA GLY A 47 -0.41 -5.00 -15.60
C GLY A 47 -0.03 -6.46 -15.77
N THR A 48 1.25 -6.71 -16.04
CA THR A 48 1.78 -8.09 -16.05
C THR A 48 2.39 -8.37 -14.69
N GLY A 49 2.53 -9.63 -14.28
CA GLY A 49 2.86 -9.98 -12.88
C GLY A 49 4.07 -9.26 -12.25
N GLN A 50 5.03 -8.78 -13.06
CA GLN A 50 6.21 -8.02 -12.58
C GLN A 50 6.01 -6.49 -12.59
N GLU A 51 4.98 -5.99 -13.27
CA GLU A 51 4.65 -4.57 -13.40
C GLU A 51 3.13 -4.37 -13.20
N PRO A 52 2.62 -4.54 -11.96
CA PRO A 52 1.24 -4.22 -11.64
C PRO A 52 0.98 -2.72 -11.83
N ILE A 53 -0.21 -2.38 -12.32
CA ILE A 53 -0.66 -1.01 -12.55
C ILE A 53 -2.12 -0.84 -12.13
N GLY A 54 -2.55 0.41 -11.97
CA GLY A 54 -3.93 0.77 -11.66
C GLY A 54 -4.06 1.42 -10.29
N ILE A 55 -5.24 1.97 -10.02
CA ILE A 55 -5.52 2.76 -8.82
C ILE A 55 -5.27 1.95 -7.54
N GLU A 56 -5.64 0.67 -7.52
CA GLU A 56 -5.44 -0.19 -6.36
C GLU A 56 -3.96 -0.48 -6.11
N HIS A 57 -3.17 -0.63 -7.18
CA HIS A 57 -1.72 -0.77 -7.07
C HIS A 57 -1.06 0.51 -6.55
N ASP A 58 -1.40 1.67 -7.12
CA ASP A 58 -0.86 2.96 -6.72
C ASP A 58 -1.17 3.26 -5.24
N PHE A 59 -2.38 2.94 -4.80
CA PHE A 59 -2.79 3.09 -3.42
C PHE A 59 -2.00 2.17 -2.47
N ALA A 60 -1.93 0.88 -2.78
CA ALA A 60 -1.22 -0.09 -1.94
C ALA A 60 0.29 0.17 -1.89
N SER A 61 0.91 0.49 -3.04
CA SER A 61 2.36 0.76 -3.13
C SER A 61 2.75 2.07 -2.44
N GLY A 62 1.88 3.09 -2.45
CA GLY A 62 2.07 4.32 -1.70
C GLY A 62 2.15 4.06 -0.20
N ILE A 63 1.17 3.32 0.35
CA ILE A 63 1.16 2.94 1.77
C ILE A 63 2.38 2.07 2.10
N ALA A 64 2.67 1.08 1.26
CA ALA A 64 3.79 0.17 1.48
C ALA A 64 5.13 0.93 1.56
N LYS A 65 5.34 1.90 0.66
CA LYS A 65 6.50 2.78 0.67
C LYS A 65 6.59 3.63 1.93
N GLU A 66 5.47 4.19 2.39
CA GLU A 66 5.44 4.99 3.63
C GLU A 66 5.74 4.16 4.88
N LEU A 67 5.27 2.90 4.90
CA LEU A 67 5.45 1.98 6.02
C LEU A 67 6.77 1.18 5.95
N GLY A 68 7.53 1.27 4.85
CA GLY A 68 8.77 0.50 4.68
C GLY A 68 8.53 -1.01 4.56
N ILE A 69 7.37 -1.42 4.04
CA ILE A 69 6.99 -2.82 3.82
C ILE A 69 6.96 -3.16 2.33
N ASN A 70 7.07 -4.45 2.03
CA ASN A 70 6.93 -5.05 0.72
C ASN A 70 5.49 -5.51 0.50
N ILE A 71 5.06 -5.49 -0.76
CA ILE A 71 3.79 -6.05 -1.20
C ILE A 71 4.04 -7.20 -2.17
N GLU A 72 3.27 -8.27 -2.01
CA GLU A 72 3.25 -9.40 -2.93
C GLU A 72 1.81 -9.60 -3.43
N TYR A 73 1.62 -9.62 -4.74
CA TYR A 73 0.31 -9.87 -5.32
C TYR A 73 0.09 -11.35 -5.58
N LYS A 74 -1.00 -11.90 -5.04
CA LYS A 74 -1.42 -13.28 -5.28
C LYS A 74 -2.71 -13.28 -6.12
N GLY A 75 -2.60 -13.75 -7.36
CA GLY A 75 -3.71 -13.81 -8.30
C GLY A 75 -4.66 -14.97 -8.06
N PHE A 76 -5.97 -14.69 -8.06
CA PHE A 76 -7.06 -15.66 -7.97
C PHE A 76 -7.98 -15.56 -9.19
N ASP A 77 -8.54 -16.70 -9.61
CA ASP A 77 -9.41 -16.76 -10.79
C ASP A 77 -10.82 -16.25 -10.51
N THR A 78 -11.31 -16.44 -9.27
CA THR A 78 -12.64 -16.05 -8.83
C THR A 78 -12.60 -15.57 -7.38
N ILE A 79 -13.67 -14.92 -6.93
CA ILE A 79 -13.87 -14.50 -5.54
C ILE A 79 -14.32 -15.68 -4.65
N GLU A 80 -14.37 -16.91 -5.17
CA GLU A 80 -14.90 -18.05 -4.41
C GLU A 80 -14.07 -18.33 -3.15
N GLY A 81 -14.72 -18.08 -2.00
CA GLY A 81 -14.09 -18.10 -0.68
C GLY A 81 -13.57 -19.46 -0.28
N ARG A 82 -12.25 -19.59 -0.25
CA ARG A 82 -11.57 -20.44 0.73
C ARG A 82 -10.70 -19.55 1.58
N CYS A 83 -11.34 -18.93 2.57
CA CYS A 83 -10.70 -18.45 3.79
C CYS A 83 -10.12 -19.64 4.56
#